data_AF-B4MDJ7-F1
#
_entry.id   AF-B4MDJ7-F1
#
_cell.length_a   1.000
_cell.length_b   1.000
_cell.length_c   1.000
_cell.angle_alpha   90.00
_cell.angle_beta   90.00
_cell.angle_gamma   90.00
#
_symmetry.space_group_name_H-M   'P 1'
#
loop_
_entity.id
_entity.type
_entity.pdbx_description
1 polymer ?
#
loop_
_entity_poly.entity_id
_entity_poly.type
_entity_poly.pdbx_seq_one_letter_code
_entity_poly.pdbx_strand_id
1 'polypeptide(L)'
;MNKITRAFIRVLQHSNNSYALLGRQLSYKSDLSLDKIYPNARLQLFTPPPPPPGNGGKFNGYIPMDKLEITYSRSSGPGGQHVNTVNSKVDVRFKLAEAQWIPEQTRQKLLQVLANKLNKEGYYFIKSDLTRSQQLNLADALEKLRTIIRAQELDAPTGPSELTLEKLRRRQERAARQRLQLKRNRAQIKAERQAPSGIDF
;
A
#
# COMPACT_ATOMS: atom_id res chain seq x y z
N MET A 1 70.55 34.23 5.32
CA MET A 1 69.53 33.56 6.17
C MET A 1 68.14 33.86 5.62
N ASN A 2 67.16 33.02 5.94
CA ASN A 2 65.73 33.04 5.55
C ASN A 2 65.37 32.11 4.39
N LYS A 3 65.37 30.81 4.70
CA LYS A 3 64.56 29.80 4.02
C LYS A 3 63.19 29.77 4.69
N ILE A 4 62.13 30.24 4.02
CA ILE A 4 60.76 29.77 4.28
C ILE A 4 60.12 29.54 2.92
N THR A 5 60.14 28.27 2.53
CA THR A 5 59.64 27.73 1.28
C THR A 5 58.12 27.80 1.20
N ARG A 6 57.63 28.25 0.04
CA ARG A 6 56.29 27.98 -0.48
C ARG A 6 56.02 26.48 -0.50
N ALA A 7 55.30 25.95 0.48
CA ALA A 7 54.64 24.66 0.36
C ALA A 7 53.54 24.54 1.42
N PHE A 8 52.47 23.85 1.05
CA PHE A 8 51.41 23.33 1.92
C PHE A 8 50.29 24.27 2.35
N ILE A 9 49.32 24.51 1.46
CA ILE A 9 47.90 24.27 1.78
C ILE A 9 47.22 23.68 0.54
N ARG A 10 47.17 22.35 0.45
CA ARG A 10 46.28 21.66 -0.49
C ARG A 10 45.85 20.32 0.09
N VAL A 11 44.97 20.36 1.09
CA VAL A 11 44.22 19.17 1.55
C VAL A 11 42.82 19.62 1.95
N LEU A 12 41.94 19.77 0.96
CA LEU A 12 40.50 19.65 1.15
C LEU A 12 40.09 18.31 0.56
N GLN A 13 40.46 17.22 1.24
CA GLN A 13 39.71 15.99 1.08
C GLN A 13 38.49 16.09 1.99
N HIS A 14 37.33 16.24 1.36
CA HIS A 14 36.03 16.11 2.02
C HIS A 14 35.87 14.66 2.49
N SER A 15 36.42 14.32 3.66
CA SER A 15 35.84 13.30 4.52
C SER A 15 35.17 14.03 5.68
N ASN A 16 33.87 13.78 5.84
CA ASN A 16 32.96 14.44 6.75
C ASN A 16 33.63 14.90 8.08
N ASN A 17 33.65 16.22 8.28
CA ASN A 17 33.88 16.91 9.55
C ASN A 17 35.14 16.55 10.35
N SER A 18 36.33 16.63 9.74
CA SER A 18 37.55 16.79 10.55
C SER A 18 38.53 17.76 9.91
N TYR A 19 38.65 18.96 10.50
CA TYR A 19 39.74 19.87 10.22
C TYR A 19 40.96 19.34 11.00
N ALA A 20 41.91 18.73 10.30
CA ALA A 20 43.16 18.29 10.90
C ALA A 20 44.25 19.33 10.59
N LEU A 21 44.77 20.00 11.62
CA LEU A 21 45.99 20.81 11.55
C LEU A 21 47.09 20.05 12.29
N LEU A 22 48.23 19.81 11.63
CA LEU A 22 49.39 19.11 12.22
C LEU A 22 49.06 17.74 12.84
N GLY A 23 48.18 16.97 12.19
CA GLY A 23 47.81 15.61 12.64
C GLY A 23 46.94 15.55 13.89
N ARG A 24 46.50 16.69 14.45
CA ARG A 24 45.53 16.73 15.55
C ARG A 24 44.13 16.95 14.99
N GLN A 25 43.19 16.07 15.34
CA GLN A 25 41.77 16.30 15.06
C GLN A 25 41.27 17.48 15.91
N LEU A 26 40.94 18.60 15.28
CA LEU A 26 40.30 19.74 15.93
C LEU A 26 38.78 19.53 15.93
N SER A 27 38.29 18.65 16.78
CA SER A 27 36.85 18.51 17.05
C SER A 27 36.57 18.86 18.51
N TYR A 28 35.83 19.94 18.75
CA TYR A 28 35.36 20.28 20.09
C TYR A 28 34.37 19.21 20.58
N LYS A 29 34.58 18.70 21.80
CA LYS A 29 33.66 17.78 22.48
C LYS A 29 33.27 18.37 23.84
N SER A 30 32.01 18.74 24.00
CA SER A 30 31.46 19.22 25.28
C SER A 30 31.17 18.05 26.23
N ASP A 31 30.76 18.36 27.47
CA ASP A 31 30.22 17.37 28.41
C ASP A 31 28.90 16.77 27.96
N LEU A 32 28.16 17.48 27.10
CA LEU A 32 26.93 17.01 26.46
C LEU A 32 27.18 16.37 25.09
N SER A 33 28.40 15.94 24.79
CA SER A 33 28.68 15.22 23.55
C SER A 33 27.98 13.86 23.55
N LEU A 34 27.55 13.40 22.37
CA LEU A 34 26.85 12.13 22.21
C LEU A 34 27.66 10.95 22.77
N ASP A 35 28.98 10.98 22.61
CA ASP A 35 29.93 10.00 23.16
C ASP A 35 29.83 9.88 24.69
N LYS A 36 29.58 10.99 25.39
CA LYS A 36 29.47 11.04 26.85
C LYS A 36 28.07 10.70 27.35
N ILE A 37 27.04 11.22 26.68
CA ILE A 37 25.64 10.96 27.06
C ILE A 37 25.26 9.50 26.75
N TYR A 38 25.81 8.94 25.66
CA TYR A 38 25.52 7.58 25.19
C TYR A 38 26.81 6.76 24.98
N PRO A 39 27.52 6.39 26.07
CA PRO A 39 28.84 5.75 25.97
C PRO A 39 28.82 4.36 25.30
N ASN A 40 27.68 3.68 25.33
CA ASN A 40 27.51 2.36 24.70
C ASN A 40 26.93 2.43 23.28
N ALA A 41 26.62 3.63 22.77
CA ALA A 41 26.05 3.78 21.44
C ALA A 41 27.16 3.79 20.37
N ARG A 42 26.97 3.03 19.29
CA ARG A 42 27.84 3.08 18.12
C ARG A 42 27.50 4.33 17.30
N LEU A 43 28.27 5.40 17.47
CA LEU A 43 28.07 6.69 16.80
C LEU A 43 28.51 6.73 15.33
N GLN A 44 28.84 5.57 14.75
CA GLN A 44 29.10 5.48 13.32
C GLN A 44 27.80 5.68 12.55
N LEU A 45 27.78 6.67 11.64
CA LEU A 45 26.69 6.84 10.67
C LEU A 45 26.65 5.59 9.77
N PHE A 46 25.78 4.65 10.11
CA PHE A 46 25.57 3.42 9.36
C PHE A 46 24.25 3.52 8.60
N THR A 47 24.29 3.39 7.27
CA THR A 47 23.07 3.17 6.48
C THR A 47 22.63 1.73 6.72
N PRO A 48 21.52 1.48 7.42
CA PRO A 48 21.08 0.12 7.66
C PRO A 48 20.83 -0.58 6.31
N PRO A 49 21.38 -1.79 6.09
CA PRO A 49 21.06 -2.55 4.90
C PRO A 49 19.57 -2.88 4.91
N PRO A 50 18.95 -3.10 3.73
CA PRO A 50 17.57 -3.53 3.66
C PRO A 50 17.39 -4.81 4.51
N PRO A 51 16.23 -4.96 5.17
CA PRO A 51 16.00 -6.10 6.03
C PRO A 51 16.12 -7.40 5.23
N PRO A 52 16.71 -8.46 5.83
CA PRO A 52 16.84 -9.75 5.15
C PRO A 52 15.46 -10.30 4.74
N PRO A 53 15.39 -11.15 3.70
CA PRO A 53 14.15 -11.84 3.34
C PRO A 53 13.62 -12.59 4.56
N GLY A 54 12.30 -12.53 4.79
CA GLY A 54 11.68 -13.08 5.99
C GLY A 54 11.97 -14.56 6.18
N ASN A 55 12.52 -14.93 7.34
CA ASN A 55 12.71 -16.34 7.71
C ASN A 55 11.34 -17.00 7.92
N GLY A 56 11.13 -18.18 7.33
CA GLY A 56 9.93 -19.01 7.57
C GLY A 56 8.71 -18.72 6.69
N GLY A 57 8.90 -18.17 5.49
CA GLY A 57 7.81 -18.01 4.52
C GLY A 57 6.79 -16.91 4.88
N LYS A 58 7.14 -16.02 5.82
CA LYS A 58 6.33 -14.87 6.25
C LYS A 58 6.86 -13.57 5.66
N PHE A 59 5.96 -12.62 5.44
CA PHE A 59 6.26 -11.31 4.91
C PHE A 59 6.90 -10.43 6.00
N ASN A 60 8.12 -9.96 5.73
CA ASN A 60 8.89 -9.12 6.66
C ASN A 60 8.40 -7.67 6.75
N GLY A 61 7.40 -7.26 5.93
CA GLY A 61 6.87 -5.89 5.91
C GLY A 61 7.62 -4.92 5.01
N TYR A 62 8.75 -5.34 4.44
CA TYR A 62 9.57 -4.54 3.53
C TYR A 62 8.99 -4.59 2.13
N ILE A 63 8.83 -3.41 1.53
CA ILE A 63 8.30 -3.27 0.17
C ILE A 63 9.34 -2.49 -0.62
N PRO A 64 9.99 -3.12 -1.62
CA PRO A 64 10.99 -2.45 -2.44
C PRO A 64 10.32 -1.44 -3.37
N MET A 65 10.68 -0.16 -3.20
CA MET A 65 10.10 0.93 -3.99
C MET A 65 10.40 0.81 -5.48
N ASP A 66 11.57 0.25 -5.81
CA ASP A 66 12.04 0.06 -7.19
C ASP A 66 11.21 -0.96 -7.99
N LYS A 67 10.40 -1.77 -7.28
CA LYS A 67 9.48 -2.76 -7.88
C LYS A 67 8.05 -2.25 -7.95
N LEU A 68 7.78 -1.04 -7.49
CA LEU A 68 6.48 -0.41 -7.54
C LEU A 68 6.49 0.69 -8.60
N GLU A 69 5.44 0.73 -9.41
CA GLU A 69 5.19 1.86 -10.29
C GLU A 69 4.22 2.80 -9.59
N ILE A 70 4.68 4.02 -9.31
CA ILE A 70 3.93 5.01 -8.55
C ILE A 70 3.59 6.15 -9.49
N THR A 71 2.30 6.43 -9.62
CA THR A 71 1.78 7.50 -10.46
C THR A 71 0.98 8.47 -9.63
N TYR A 72 1.18 9.76 -9.89
CA TYR A 72 0.48 10.83 -9.20
C TYR A 72 -0.56 11.43 -10.13
N SER A 73 -1.76 11.65 -9.60
CA SER A 73 -2.88 12.23 -10.35
C SER A 73 -3.63 13.25 -9.49
N ARG A 74 -4.58 13.95 -10.10
CA ARG A 74 -5.44 14.89 -9.38
C ARG A 74 -6.47 14.11 -8.56
N SER A 75 -6.73 14.56 -7.33
CA SER A 75 -7.81 14.01 -6.50
C SER A 75 -9.17 14.29 -7.14
N SER A 76 -10.14 13.39 -7.00
CA SER A 76 -11.48 13.54 -7.58
C SER A 76 -12.46 14.34 -6.68
N GLY A 77 -11.96 14.98 -5.61
CA GLY A 77 -12.78 15.64 -4.59
C GLY A 77 -13.54 16.88 -5.09
N PRO A 78 -14.52 17.37 -4.30
CA PRO A 78 -15.33 18.53 -4.67
C PRO A 78 -14.44 19.74 -5.00
N GLY A 79 -14.70 20.32 -6.17
CA GLY A 79 -13.82 21.29 -6.82
C GLY A 79 -13.39 22.45 -5.91
N GLY A 80 -12.08 22.60 -5.78
CA GLY A 80 -11.44 23.71 -5.07
C GLY A 80 -10.09 24.02 -5.69
N GLN A 81 -9.50 25.16 -5.33
CA GLN A 81 -8.24 25.64 -5.93
C GLN A 81 -7.12 24.60 -5.86
N HIS A 82 -7.03 23.84 -4.76
CA HIS A 82 -6.02 22.80 -4.56
C HIS A 82 -6.26 21.54 -5.41
N VAL A 83 -7.52 21.16 -5.66
CA VAL A 83 -7.89 19.94 -6.42
C VAL A 83 -7.45 20.04 -7.88
N ASN A 84 -7.54 21.25 -8.44
CA ASN A 84 -7.22 21.49 -9.86
C ASN A 84 -5.74 21.74 -10.11
N THR A 85 -4.96 22.11 -9.08
CA THR A 85 -3.57 22.54 -9.23
C THR A 85 -2.55 21.53 -8.74
N VAL A 86 -2.89 20.68 -7.76
CA VAL A 86 -1.93 19.77 -7.11
C VAL A 86 -2.30 18.31 -7.38
N ASN A 87 -1.32 17.54 -7.84
CA ASN A 87 -1.44 16.09 -8.01
C ASN A 87 -1.23 15.39 -6.65
N SER A 88 -2.28 15.34 -5.82
CA SER A 88 -2.21 14.74 -4.50
C SER A 88 -2.54 13.24 -4.49
N LYS A 89 -3.32 12.73 -5.45
CA LYS A 89 -3.74 11.33 -5.50
C LYS A 89 -2.61 10.42 -5.93
N VAL A 90 -2.45 9.30 -5.25
CA VAL A 90 -1.41 8.31 -5.51
C VAL A 90 -2.03 7.01 -5.98
N ASP A 91 -1.60 6.56 -7.15
CA ASP A 91 -1.94 5.27 -7.72
C ASP A 91 -0.64 4.43 -7.77
N VAL A 92 -0.56 3.42 -6.90
CA VAL A 92 0.53 2.44 -6.83
C VAL A 92 0.11 1.19 -7.59
N ARG A 93 0.94 0.72 -8.53
CA ARG A 93 0.72 -0.53 -9.26
C ARG A 93 1.95 -1.41 -9.29
N PHE A 94 1.73 -2.71 -9.32
CA PHE A 94 2.78 -3.71 -9.51
C PHE A 94 2.20 -5.01 -10.06
N LYS A 95 3.06 -5.84 -10.67
CA LYS A 95 2.67 -7.14 -11.20
C LYS A 95 2.73 -8.19 -10.09
N LEU A 96 1.59 -8.73 -9.70
CA LEU A 96 1.49 -9.59 -8.52
C LEU A 96 2.24 -10.92 -8.70
N ALA A 97 2.26 -11.47 -9.90
CA ALA A 97 2.94 -12.73 -10.21
C ALA A 97 4.48 -12.65 -10.09
N GLU A 98 5.06 -11.48 -10.38
CA GLU A 98 6.52 -11.27 -10.40
C GLU A 98 7.07 -10.74 -9.06
N ALA A 99 6.20 -10.54 -8.06
CA ALA A 99 6.55 -9.96 -6.77
C ALA A 99 7.31 -10.97 -5.88
N GLN A 100 8.62 -11.13 -6.12
CA GLN A 100 9.52 -12.05 -5.38
C GLN A 100 9.68 -11.69 -3.89
N TRP A 101 9.45 -10.42 -3.53
CA TRP A 101 9.50 -9.94 -2.14
C TRP A 101 8.28 -10.38 -1.31
N ILE A 102 7.25 -10.93 -1.95
CA ILE A 102 6.11 -11.58 -1.29
C ILE A 102 6.38 -13.10 -1.24
N PRO A 103 6.19 -13.77 -0.09
CA PRO A 103 6.30 -15.22 0.00
C PRO A 103 5.40 -15.94 -1.00
N GLU A 104 5.87 -17.05 -1.58
CA GLU A 104 5.17 -17.79 -2.64
C GLU A 104 3.76 -18.23 -2.23
N GLN A 105 3.61 -18.78 -1.02
CA GLN A 105 2.31 -19.22 -0.49
C GLN A 105 1.30 -18.06 -0.43
N THR A 106 1.73 -16.91 0.10
CA THR A 106 0.90 -15.70 0.21
C THR A 106 0.59 -15.13 -1.17
N ARG A 107 1.55 -15.17 -2.11
CA ARG A 107 1.36 -14.71 -3.50
C ARG A 107 0.29 -15.51 -4.21
N GLN A 108 0.31 -16.85 -4.08
CA GLN A 108 -0.71 -17.72 -4.68
C GLN A 108 -2.10 -17.47 -4.09
N LYS A 109 -2.22 -17.33 -2.76
CA LYS A 109 -3.47 -16.93 -2.10
C LYS A 109 -3.98 -15.58 -2.61
N LEU A 110 -3.08 -14.59 -2.72
CA LEU A 110 -3.42 -13.26 -3.23
C LEU A 110 -3.91 -13.30 -4.67
N LEU A 111 -3.29 -14.10 -5.54
CA LEU A 111 -3.74 -14.26 -6.94
C LEU A 111 -5.17 -14.79 -7.03
N GLN A 112 -5.55 -15.73 -6.15
CA GLN A 112 -6.91 -16.27 -6.10
C GLN A 112 -7.91 -15.25 -5.56
N VAL A 113 -7.60 -14.59 -4.44
CA VAL A 113 -8.51 -13.66 -3.77
C VAL A 113 -8.68 -12.35 -4.55
N LEU A 114 -7.60 -11.85 -5.15
CA LEU A 114 -7.59 -10.61 -5.91
C LEU A 114 -7.85 -10.81 -7.40
N ALA A 115 -8.16 -12.02 -7.87
CA ALA A 115 -8.40 -12.31 -9.29
C ALA A 115 -9.35 -11.30 -9.96
N ASN A 116 -10.42 -10.90 -9.25
CA ASN A 116 -11.41 -9.93 -9.74
C ASN A 116 -10.93 -8.46 -9.76
N LYS A 117 -9.83 -8.16 -9.07
CA LYS A 117 -9.24 -6.82 -8.95
C LYS A 117 -7.97 -6.65 -9.79
N LEU A 118 -7.50 -7.72 -10.43
CA LEU A 118 -6.34 -7.68 -11.32
C LEU A 118 -6.76 -7.22 -12.72
N ASN A 119 -5.88 -6.48 -13.37
CA ASN A 119 -6.01 -6.22 -14.80
C ASN A 119 -5.68 -7.48 -15.62
N LYS A 120 -6.03 -7.49 -16.92
CA LYS A 120 -5.72 -8.59 -17.86
C LYS A 120 -4.23 -8.96 -17.90
N GLU A 121 -3.37 -7.96 -17.71
CA GLU A 121 -1.91 -8.11 -17.68
C GLU A 121 -1.36 -8.57 -16.31
N GLY A 122 -2.22 -8.73 -15.30
CA GLY A 122 -1.84 -9.16 -13.95
C GLY A 122 -1.36 -8.05 -13.02
N TYR A 123 -1.62 -6.78 -13.37
CA TYR A 123 -1.33 -5.64 -12.50
C TYR A 123 -2.40 -5.48 -11.41
N TYR A 124 -1.95 -5.27 -10.18
CA TYR A 124 -2.78 -4.85 -9.07
C TYR A 124 -2.64 -3.34 -8.84
N PHE A 125 -3.76 -2.65 -8.64
CA PHE A 125 -3.80 -1.20 -8.43
C PHE A 125 -4.26 -0.88 -7.01
N ILE A 126 -3.54 0.02 -6.34
CA ILE A 126 -3.89 0.55 -5.03
C ILE A 126 -3.90 2.06 -5.13
N LYS A 127 -5.01 2.66 -4.71
CA LYS A 127 -5.24 4.11 -4.83
C LYS A 127 -5.44 4.72 -3.46
N SER A 128 -4.89 5.92 -3.27
CA SER A 128 -5.12 6.75 -2.09
C SER A 128 -5.21 8.23 -2.44
N ASP A 129 -6.27 8.87 -1.97
CA ASP A 129 -6.57 10.30 -2.11
C ASP A 129 -7.19 10.89 -0.83
N LEU A 130 -6.82 10.34 0.34
CA LEU A 130 -7.38 10.75 1.64
C LEU A 130 -6.98 12.17 2.06
N THR A 131 -5.74 12.57 1.77
CA THR A 131 -5.17 13.83 2.25
C THR A 131 -4.74 14.73 1.09
N ARG A 132 -4.47 15.99 1.41
CA ARG A 132 -3.89 16.95 0.46
C ARG A 132 -2.41 16.70 0.14
N SER A 133 -1.71 15.86 0.92
CA SER A 133 -0.27 15.62 0.76
C SER A 133 0.00 14.32 0.02
N GLN A 134 0.81 14.41 -1.05
CA GLN A 134 1.22 13.24 -1.84
C GLN A 134 1.98 12.20 -1.01
N GLN A 135 2.81 12.63 -0.04
CA GLN A 135 3.64 11.73 0.77
C GLN A 135 2.79 10.93 1.75
N LEU A 136 1.77 11.56 2.34
CA LEU A 136 0.84 10.89 3.25
C LEU A 136 -0.05 9.90 2.50
N ASN A 137 -0.51 10.26 1.29
CA ASN A 137 -1.29 9.35 0.46
C ASN A 137 -0.47 8.16 -0.03
N LEU A 138 0.83 8.36 -0.32
CA LEU A 138 1.74 7.28 -0.64
C LEU A 138 1.95 6.34 0.56
N ALA A 139 2.15 6.88 1.76
CA ALA A 139 2.27 6.10 2.98
C ALA A 139 1.01 5.25 3.24
N ASP A 140 -0.18 5.85 3.06
CA ASP A 140 -1.47 5.14 3.18
C ASP A 140 -1.63 4.04 2.11
N ALA A 141 -1.24 4.30 0.87
CA ALA A 141 -1.27 3.28 -0.18
C ALA A 141 -0.36 2.08 0.14
N LEU A 142 0.85 2.33 0.66
CA LEU A 142 1.77 1.29 1.10
C LEU A 142 1.24 0.55 2.34
N GLU A 143 0.59 1.24 3.27
CA GLU A 143 -0.03 0.62 4.44
C GLU A 143 -1.18 -0.30 4.04
N LYS A 144 -2.07 0.14 3.14
CA LYS A 144 -3.13 -0.70 2.57
C LYS A 144 -2.55 -1.95 1.93
N LEU A 145 -1.47 -1.80 1.17
CA LEU A 145 -0.74 -2.92 0.57
C LEU A 145 -0.26 -3.90 1.66
N ARG A 146 0.39 -3.42 2.72
CA ARG A 146 0.87 -4.26 3.84
C ARG A 146 -0.28 -5.00 4.52
N THR A 147 -1.38 -4.30 4.78
CA THR A 147 -2.56 -4.86 5.44
C THR A 147 -3.19 -5.96 4.61
N ILE A 148 -3.30 -5.77 3.29
CA ILE A 148 -3.82 -6.81 2.37
C ILE A 148 -2.92 -8.05 2.40
N ILE A 149 -1.60 -7.89 2.34
CA ILE A 149 -0.66 -9.02 2.37
C ILE A 149 -0.79 -9.76 3.71
N ARG A 150 -0.69 -9.05 4.84
CA ARG A 150 -0.78 -9.64 6.18
C ARG A 150 -2.12 -10.34 6.42
N ALA A 151 -3.21 -9.81 5.89
CA ALA A 151 -4.53 -10.44 6.00
C ALA A 151 -4.61 -11.80 5.29
N GLN A 152 -3.79 -12.05 4.25
CA GLN A 152 -3.73 -13.35 3.56
C GLN A 152 -2.72 -14.32 4.18
N GLU A 153 -1.79 -13.82 5.00
CA GLU A 153 -0.87 -14.67 5.77
C GLU A 153 -1.55 -15.33 6.96
N LEU A 154 -2.49 -14.61 7.59
CA LEU A 154 -3.34 -15.18 8.62
C LEU A 154 -4.20 -16.27 7.98
N ASP A 155 -4.22 -17.45 8.62
CA ASP A 155 -5.13 -18.51 8.21
C ASP A 155 -6.56 -17.98 8.26
N ALA A 156 -7.29 -18.13 7.16
CA ALA A 156 -8.65 -17.64 7.07
C ALA A 156 -9.46 -18.27 8.21
N PRO A 157 -10.17 -17.47 9.03
CA PRO A 157 -11.05 -18.04 10.04
C PRO A 157 -12.07 -18.94 9.34
N THR A 158 -12.26 -20.16 9.87
CA THR A 158 -13.02 -21.27 9.27
C THR A 158 -14.53 -20.99 9.10
N GLY A 159 -15.00 -19.75 9.28
CA GLY A 159 -16.43 -19.41 9.27
C GLY A 159 -16.76 -18.13 8.50
N PRO A 160 -17.92 -18.08 7.82
CA PRO A 160 -18.42 -16.85 7.24
C PRO A 160 -18.70 -15.82 8.35
N SER A 161 -18.18 -14.60 8.20
CA SER A 161 -18.50 -13.49 9.11
C SER A 161 -20.03 -13.26 9.18
N GLU A 162 -20.54 -12.86 10.33
CA GLU A 162 -21.98 -12.59 10.56
C GLU A 162 -22.58 -11.67 9.49
N LEU A 163 -21.85 -10.63 9.07
CA LEU A 163 -22.28 -9.72 8.00
C LEU A 163 -22.41 -10.43 6.65
N THR A 164 -21.63 -11.48 6.42
CA THR A 164 -21.69 -12.31 5.20
C THR A 164 -22.94 -13.19 5.22
N LEU A 165 -23.28 -13.76 6.38
CA LEU A 165 -24.51 -14.52 6.57
C LEU A 165 -25.75 -13.64 6.37
N GLU A 166 -25.74 -12.42 6.91
CA GLU A 166 -26.86 -11.48 6.74
C GLU A 166 -27.05 -11.08 5.27
N LYS A 167 -25.96 -10.82 4.54
CA LYS A 167 -26.00 -10.54 3.09
C LYS A 167 -26.57 -11.72 2.30
N LEU A 168 -26.17 -12.95 2.64
CA LEU A 168 -26.70 -14.16 2.00
C LEU A 168 -28.21 -14.28 2.24
N ARG A 169 -28.66 -14.06 3.47
CA ARG A 169 -30.09 -14.06 3.83
C ARG A 169 -30.87 -13.02 3.02
N ARG A 170 -30.41 -11.76 3.01
CA ARG A 170 -31.03 -10.68 2.22
C ARG A 170 -31.09 -11.01 0.73
N ARG A 171 -30.07 -11.69 0.19
CA ARG A 171 -30.04 -12.13 -1.23
C ARG A 171 -31.10 -13.20 -1.50
N GLN A 172 -31.26 -14.18 -0.60
CA GLN A 172 -32.28 -15.23 -0.72
C GLN A 172 -33.70 -14.65 -0.65
N GLU A 173 -33.95 -13.74 0.30
CA GLU A 173 -35.25 -13.06 0.43
C GLU A 173 -35.61 -12.26 -0.83
N ARG A 174 -34.64 -11.52 -1.40
CA ARG A 174 -34.84 -10.80 -2.66
C ARG A 174 -35.15 -11.74 -3.82
N ALA A 175 -34.43 -12.85 -3.95
CA ALA A 175 -34.68 -13.84 -5.00
C ALA A 175 -36.07 -14.49 -4.86
N ALA A 176 -36.50 -14.80 -3.64
CA ALA A 176 -37.84 -15.32 -3.37
C ALA A 176 -38.93 -14.31 -3.76
N ARG A 177 -38.75 -13.04 -3.41
CA ARG A 177 -39.69 -11.96 -3.75
C ARG A 177 -39.80 -11.76 -5.26
N GLN A 178 -38.67 -11.75 -5.98
CA GLN A 178 -38.65 -11.65 -7.44
C GLN A 178 -39.35 -12.85 -8.09
N ARG A 179 -39.12 -14.07 -7.60
CA ARG A 179 -39.80 -15.27 -8.10
C ARG A 179 -41.33 -15.18 -7.94
N LEU A 180 -41.81 -14.70 -6.79
CA LEU A 180 -43.24 -14.49 -6.54
C LEU A 180 -43.86 -13.46 -7.49
N GLN A 181 -43.17 -12.34 -7.71
CA GLN A 181 -43.61 -11.32 -8.66
C GLN A 181 -43.69 -11.88 -10.09
N LEU A 182 -42.66 -12.60 -10.55
CA LEU A 182 -42.67 -13.24 -11.86
C LEU A 182 -43.82 -14.23 -12.03
N LYS A 183 -44.12 -15.03 -10.99
CA LYS A 183 -45.28 -15.94 -11.00
C LYS A 183 -46.60 -15.19 -11.11
N ARG A 184 -46.78 -14.11 -10.36
CA ARG A 184 -48.00 -13.27 -10.40
C ARG A 184 -48.18 -12.64 -11.78
N ASN A 185 -47.13 -12.03 -12.33
CA ASN A 185 -47.16 -11.44 -13.67
C ASN A 185 -47.51 -12.51 -14.72
N ARG A 186 -46.91 -13.70 -14.63
CA ARG A 186 -47.22 -14.81 -15.54
C ARG A 186 -48.67 -15.31 -15.42
N ALA A 187 -49.25 -15.29 -14.22
CA ALA A 187 -50.64 -15.65 -13.99
C ALA A 187 -51.60 -14.60 -14.58
N GLN A 188 -51.32 -13.30 -14.37
CA GLN A 188 -52.09 -12.20 -14.96
C GLN A 188 -52.10 -12.27 -16.49
N ILE A 189 -50.92 -12.43 -17.10
CA ILE A 189 -50.79 -12.60 -18.56
C ILE A 189 -51.61 -13.80 -19.08
N LYS A 190 -51.74 -14.88 -18.29
CA LYS A 190 -52.57 -16.03 -18.68
C LYS A 190 -54.06 -15.74 -18.56
N ALA A 191 -54.49 -15.04 -17.52
CA ALA A 191 -55.89 -14.65 -17.32
C ALA A 191 -56.36 -13.69 -18.41
N GLU A 192 -55.53 -12.70 -18.78
CA GLU A 192 -55.81 -11.77 -19.89
C GLU A 192 -55.93 -12.48 -21.25
N ARG A 193 -55.30 -13.65 -21.42
CA ARG A 193 -55.40 -14.47 -22.64
C ARG A 193 -56.63 -15.37 -22.68
N GLN A 194 -57.33 -15.58 -21.55
CA GLN A 194 -58.56 -16.36 -21.55
C GLN A 194 -59.72 -15.49 -22.03
N ALA A 195 -60.53 -16.02 -22.95
CA ALA A 195 -61.78 -15.37 -23.34
C ALA A 195 -62.70 -15.21 -22.11
N PRO A 196 -63.46 -14.10 -22.00
CA PRO A 196 -64.36 -13.91 -20.87
C PRO A 196 -65.32 -15.10 -20.77
N SER A 197 -65.33 -15.77 -19.62
CA SER A 197 -66.32 -16.80 -19.32
C SER A 197 -67.70 -16.15 -19.39
N GLY A 198 -68.58 -16.71 -20.22
CA GLY A 198 -69.89 -16.15 -20.54
C GLY A 198 -70.70 -15.73 -19.30
N ILE A 199 -71.42 -14.63 -19.47
CA ILE A 199 -72.39 -14.10 -18.51
C ILE A 199 -73.56 -15.08 -18.44
N ASP A 200 -73.74 -15.73 -17.30
CA ASP A 200 -75.01 -16.38 -16.96
C ASP A 200 -75.95 -15.29 -16.42
N PHE A 201 -77.08 -15.09 -17.11
CA PHE A 201 -78.15 -14.14 -16.79
C PHE A 201 -79.01 -14.60 -15.61
#